data_AF-A0A8D8VNN6-F1
#
_entry.id   AF-A0A8D8VNN6-F1
#
_cell.length_a   1.000
_cell.length_b   1.000
_cell.length_c   1.000
_cell.angle_alpha   90.00
_cell.angle_beta   90.00
_cell.angle_gamma   90.00
#
_symmetry.space_group_name_H-M   'P 1'
#
loop_
_entity.id
_entity.type
_entity.pdbx_description
1 polymer ?
#
loop_
_entity_poly.entity_id
_entity_poly.type
_entity_poly.pdbx_seq_one_letter_code
_entity_poly.pdbx_strand_id
1 'polypeptide(L)'
;IFNGDGPLLVCIMGFLLRWFGCACCWWLTAFTHGDLLPENLNKAGYKPCVIGVNSFLNSFLFSIETQQTIGYGTRSITTECPAAMWLMCIHTTEIIWARCDRTDVETSYRYKIVFDFFSFLFSVSKYRYLLGNLPTLFFYDFKL
;
A
#
# COMPACT_ATOMS: atom_id res chain seq x y z
N ILE A 1 14.51 -25.51 22.95
CA ILE A 1 14.12 -25.71 21.53
C ILE A 1 14.19 -24.43 20.69
N PHE A 2 14.23 -23.23 21.26
CA PHE A 2 14.60 -22.04 20.48
C PHE A 2 16.13 -21.85 20.48
N ASN A 3 16.81 -22.60 19.60
CA ASN A 3 18.20 -22.36 19.23
C ASN A 3 18.25 -21.13 18.30
N GLY A 4 19.00 -20.10 18.69
CA GLY A 4 19.69 -19.11 17.82
C GLY A 4 18.90 -18.21 16.87
N ASP A 5 18.04 -18.76 16.00
CA ASP A 5 17.67 -18.13 14.71
C ASP A 5 16.18 -17.74 14.60
N GLY A 6 15.37 -18.10 15.59
CA GLY A 6 13.93 -17.83 15.63
C GLY A 6 13.50 -16.36 15.38
N PRO A 7 14.13 -15.35 16.01
CA PRO A 7 13.66 -13.96 15.86
C PRO A 7 13.92 -13.38 14.46
N LEU A 8 14.97 -13.82 13.76
CA LEU A 8 15.28 -13.33 12.42
C LEU A 8 14.26 -13.82 11.38
N LEU A 9 13.85 -15.09 11.46
CA LEU A 9 12.84 -15.65 10.56
C LEU A 9 11.51 -14.92 10.70
N VAL A 10 11.09 -14.63 11.95
CA VAL A 10 9.85 -13.89 12.24
C VAL A 10 9.90 -12.47 11.67
N CYS A 11 11.03 -11.78 11.79
CA CYS A 11 11.23 -10.47 11.16
C CYS A 11 11.07 -10.51 9.64
N ILE A 12 11.74 -11.45 8.98
CA ILE A 12 11.70 -11.57 7.51
C ILE A 12 10.26 -11.87 7.05
N MET A 13 9.57 -12.79 7.72
CA MET A 13 8.18 -13.12 7.39
C MET A 13 7.25 -11.91 7.61
N GLY A 14 7.46 -11.11 8.66
CA GLY A 14 6.72 -9.86 8.89
C GLY A 14 6.92 -8.84 7.77
N PHE A 15 8.16 -8.62 7.32
CA PHE A 15 8.45 -7.74 6.18
C PHE A 15 7.77 -8.22 4.89
N LEU A 16 7.83 -9.53 4.60
CA LEU A 16 7.19 -10.11 3.42
C LEU A 16 5.66 -9.98 3.46
N LEU A 17 5.04 -10.24 4.60
CA LEU A 17 3.59 -10.11 4.78
C LEU A 17 3.13 -8.66 4.60
N ARG A 18 3.93 -7.69 5.06
CA ARG A 18 3.62 -6.28 4.88
C ARG A 18 3.75 -5.82 3.42
N TRP A 19 4.80 -6.25 2.73
CA TRP A 19 4.92 -6.03 1.28
C TRP A 19 3.72 -6.61 0.52
N PHE A 20 3.34 -7.85 0.86
CA PHE A 20 2.23 -8.53 0.19
C PHE A 20 0.88 -7.85 0.46
N GLY A 21 0.56 -7.53 1.71
CA GLY A 21 -0.69 -6.84 2.06
C GLY A 21 -0.82 -5.53 1.31
N CYS A 22 0.22 -4.71 1.35
CA CYS A 22 0.24 -3.45 0.63
C CYS A 22 0.08 -3.60 -0.90
N ALA A 23 0.75 -4.59 -1.49
CA ALA A 23 0.58 -4.90 -2.91
C ALA A 23 -0.87 -5.24 -3.25
N CYS A 24 -1.58 -5.96 -2.36
CA CYS A 24 -3.01 -6.19 -2.50
C CYS A 24 -3.82 -4.88 -2.49
N CYS A 25 -3.51 -3.90 -1.63
CA CYS A 25 -4.19 -2.61 -1.64
C CYS A 25 -3.99 -1.82 -2.94
N TRP A 26 -2.77 -1.81 -3.47
CA TRP A 26 -2.48 -1.18 -4.77
C TRP A 26 -3.23 -1.86 -5.91
N TRP A 27 -3.22 -3.20 -5.91
CA TRP A 27 -3.95 -3.99 -6.88
C TRP A 27 -5.46 -3.79 -6.80
N LEU A 28 -6.03 -3.73 -5.59
CA LEU A 28 -7.45 -3.44 -5.38
C LEU A 28 -7.82 -2.04 -5.86
N THR A 29 -6.97 -1.04 -5.63
CA THR A 29 -7.19 0.33 -6.16
C THR A 29 -7.29 0.30 -7.69
N ALA A 30 -6.31 -0.32 -8.35
CA ALA A 30 -6.31 -0.49 -9.81
C ALA A 30 -7.51 -1.32 -10.31
N PHE A 31 -7.93 -2.33 -9.55
CA PHE A 31 -9.06 -3.19 -9.90
C PHE A 31 -10.39 -2.45 -9.79
N THR A 32 -10.59 -1.67 -8.72
CA THR A 32 -11.80 -0.87 -8.53
C THR A 32 -11.94 0.27 -9.52
N HIS A 33 -10.82 0.86 -9.98
CA HIS A 33 -10.83 1.89 -11.02
C HIS A 33 -11.00 1.30 -12.44
N GLY A 34 -10.72 0.01 -12.62
CA GLY A 34 -10.78 -0.66 -13.92
C GLY A 34 -9.51 -0.51 -14.76
N ASP A 35 -8.38 -0.13 -14.14
CA ASP A 35 -7.07 0.02 -14.80
C ASP A 35 -6.56 -1.31 -15.40
N LEU A 36 -6.98 -2.44 -14.82
CA LEU A 36 -6.59 -3.79 -15.21
C LEU A 36 -7.41 -4.33 -16.40
N LEU A 37 -8.44 -3.62 -16.87
CA LEU A 37 -9.27 -4.07 -17.97
C LEU A 37 -8.52 -3.93 -19.32
N PRO A 38 -8.55 -4.94 -20.19
CA PRO A 38 -7.79 -4.94 -21.45
C PRO A 38 -8.17 -3.81 -22.41
N GLU A 39 -9.41 -3.32 -22.31
CA GLU A 39 -9.92 -2.16 -23.05
C GLU A 39 -9.27 -0.84 -22.61
N ASN A 40 -8.96 -0.69 -21.32
CA ASN A 40 -8.37 0.52 -20.74
C ASN A 40 -6.85 0.53 -20.87
N LEU A 41 -6.21 -0.65 -20.83
CA LEU A 41 -4.77 -0.80 -20.98
C LEU A 41 -4.24 -0.29 -22.34
N ASN A 42 -5.03 -0.42 -23.41
CA ASN A 42 -4.63 -0.05 -24.78
C ASN A 42 -5.29 1.24 -25.29
N LYS A 43 -6.11 1.91 -24.47
CA LYS A 43 -6.85 3.09 -24.88
C LYS A 43 -5.97 4.33 -24.84
N ALA A 44 -5.71 4.90 -26.01
CA ALA A 44 -5.03 6.19 -26.12
C ALA A 44 -5.84 7.28 -25.37
N GLY A 45 -5.24 7.84 -24.31
CA GLY A 45 -5.84 8.88 -23.49
C GLY A 45 -6.53 8.39 -22.20
N TYR A 46 -6.59 7.09 -21.94
CA TYR A 46 -6.97 6.60 -20.60
C TYR A 46 -5.84 6.89 -19.62
N LYS A 47 -6.18 7.44 -18.46
CA LYS A 47 -5.22 7.76 -17.41
C LYS A 47 -5.44 6.82 -16.23
N PRO A 48 -4.49 5.89 -15.95
CA PRO A 48 -4.62 4.98 -14.83
C PRO A 48 -4.33 5.68 -13.50
N CYS A 49 -4.76 5.11 -12.38
CA CYS A 49 -4.41 5.61 -11.05
C CYS A 49 -2.88 5.54 -10.82
N VAL A 50 -2.25 4.46 -11.30
CA VAL A 50 -0.80 4.26 -11.25
C VAL A 50 -0.28 3.80 -12.60
N ILE A 51 0.65 4.57 -13.17
CA ILE A 51 1.28 4.28 -14.45
C ILE A 51 2.20 3.06 -14.29
N GLY A 52 2.16 2.15 -15.26
CA GLY A 52 3.01 0.95 -15.28
C GLY A 52 2.53 -0.21 -14.40
N VAL A 53 1.37 -0.06 -13.74
CA VAL A 53 0.73 -1.12 -12.95
C VAL A 53 -0.38 -1.79 -13.78
N ASN A 54 -0.02 -2.84 -14.51
CA ASN A 54 -0.93 -3.59 -15.39
C ASN A 54 -1.22 -5.01 -14.90
N SER A 55 -0.63 -5.41 -13.77
CA SER A 55 -0.73 -6.75 -13.20
C SER A 55 -0.48 -6.72 -11.70
N PHE A 56 -0.84 -7.81 -11.02
CA PHE A 56 -0.55 -7.98 -9.59
C PHE A 56 0.94 -7.89 -9.30
N LEU A 57 1.79 -8.49 -10.14
CA LEU A 57 3.24 -8.47 -9.96
C LEU A 57 3.81 -7.06 -10.12
N ASN A 58 3.29 -6.26 -11.06
CA ASN A 58 3.67 -4.85 -11.17
C ASN A 58 3.21 -4.03 -9.96
N SER A 59 2.05 -4.34 -9.39
CA SER A 59 1.57 -3.74 -8.14
C SER A 59 2.47 -4.09 -6.96
N PHE A 60 2.96 -5.33 -6.90
CA PHE A 60 3.90 -5.81 -5.89
C PHE A 60 5.26 -5.11 -5.99
N LEU A 61 5.81 -5.01 -7.21
CA LEU A 61 7.04 -4.25 -7.45
C LEU A 61 6.88 -2.77 -7.05
N PHE A 62 5.76 -2.15 -7.42
CA PHE A 62 5.46 -0.78 -7.01
C PHE A 62 5.38 -0.63 -5.48
N SER A 63 4.81 -1.61 -4.78
CA SER A 63 4.75 -1.61 -3.32
C SER A 63 6.14 -1.70 -2.68
N ILE A 64 7.05 -2.49 -3.25
CA ILE A 64 8.44 -2.58 -2.79
C ILE A 64 9.16 -1.25 -3.03
N GLU A 65 9.04 -0.70 -4.25
CA GLU A 65 9.66 0.57 -4.63
C GLU A 65 9.26 1.72 -3.70
N THR A 66 7.98 1.80 -3.36
CA THR A 66 7.43 2.83 -2.47
C THR A 66 7.83 2.62 -1.01
N GLN A 67 7.78 1.37 -0.50
CA GLN A 67 8.13 1.07 0.89
C GLN A 67 9.62 1.24 1.21
N GLN A 68 10.47 0.87 0.26
CA GLN A 68 11.91 1.03 0.39
C GLN A 68 12.39 2.38 -0.11
N THR A 69 11.48 3.25 -0.56
CA THR A 69 11.78 4.58 -1.12
C THR A 69 12.83 4.52 -2.24
N ILE A 70 12.81 3.47 -3.06
CA ILE A 70 13.74 3.28 -4.18
C ILE A 70 13.32 4.18 -5.34
N GLY A 71 12.04 4.12 -5.71
CA GLY A 71 11.44 4.95 -6.76
C GLY A 71 12.20 4.92 -8.09
N TYR A 72 12.14 3.80 -8.83
CA TYR A 72 12.84 3.69 -10.13
C TYR A 72 12.30 4.69 -11.19
N GLY A 73 11.15 5.31 -10.94
CA GLY A 73 10.56 6.33 -11.82
C GLY A 73 9.81 5.78 -13.03
N THR A 74 9.81 4.45 -13.22
CA THR A 74 9.05 3.77 -14.28
C THR A 74 7.58 3.59 -13.94
N ARG A 75 7.23 3.64 -12.64
CA ARG A 75 5.89 3.52 -12.09
C ARG A 75 5.60 4.72 -11.19
N SER A 76 4.52 5.42 -11.49
CA SER A 76 4.20 6.70 -10.83
C SER A 76 2.70 6.88 -10.67
N ILE A 77 2.30 7.51 -9.58
CA ILE A 77 0.89 7.78 -9.28
C ILE A 77 0.43 9.00 -10.06
N THR A 78 -0.83 8.97 -10.51
CA THR A 78 -1.49 10.07 -11.19
C THR A 78 -2.47 10.78 -10.27
N THR A 79 -2.93 11.97 -10.68
CA THR A 79 -3.90 12.75 -9.93
C THR A 79 -5.36 12.34 -10.16
N GLU A 80 -5.59 11.30 -10.96
CA GLU A 80 -6.95 10.87 -11.32
C GLU A 80 -7.68 10.20 -10.15
N CYS A 81 -6.93 9.54 -9.26
CA CYS A 81 -7.49 8.74 -8.17
C CYS A 81 -7.03 9.25 -6.79
N PRO A 82 -7.87 10.01 -6.06
CA PRO A 82 -7.53 10.44 -4.70
C PRO A 82 -7.34 9.29 -3.72
N ALA A 83 -8.00 8.14 -3.97
CA ALA A 83 -7.78 6.92 -3.20
C ALA A 83 -6.32 6.45 -3.24
N ALA A 84 -5.64 6.59 -4.39
CA ALA A 84 -4.23 6.27 -4.54
C ALA A 84 -3.33 7.23 -3.74
N MET A 85 -3.69 8.52 -3.66
CA MET A 85 -2.97 9.50 -2.86
C MET A 85 -3.09 9.19 -1.36
N TRP A 86 -4.30 8.92 -0.88
CA TRP A 86 -4.52 8.54 0.51
C TRP A 86 -3.78 7.24 0.86
N LEU A 87 -3.80 6.26 -0.04
CA LEU A 87 -3.05 5.02 0.11
C LEU A 87 -1.54 5.29 0.23
N MET A 88 -0.98 6.24 -0.53
CA MET A 88 0.42 6.68 -0.32
C MET A 88 0.66 7.29 1.05
N CYS A 89 -0.21 8.18 1.52
CA CYS A 89 -0.05 8.80 2.84
C CYS A 89 -0.06 7.76 3.96
N ILE A 90 -0.91 6.74 3.84
CA ILE A 90 -0.94 5.61 4.79
C ILE A 90 0.38 4.86 4.70
N HIS A 91 0.80 4.51 3.49
CA HIS A 91 2.06 3.81 3.25
C HIS A 91 3.28 4.51 3.86
N THR A 92 3.43 5.82 3.62
CA THR A 92 4.55 6.60 4.16
C THR A 92 4.53 6.63 5.68
N THR A 93 3.35 6.78 6.27
CA THR A 93 3.16 6.71 7.72
C THR A 93 3.65 5.37 8.24
N GLU A 94 3.16 4.25 7.68
CA GLU A 94 3.54 2.92 8.15
C GLU A 94 5.06 2.63 7.99
N ILE A 95 5.72 3.17 6.96
CA ILE A 95 7.19 3.03 6.79
C ILE A 95 7.92 3.73 7.94
N ILE A 96 7.49 4.93 8.31
CA ILE A 96 8.08 5.68 9.44
C ILE A 96 7.93 4.89 10.74
N TRP A 97 6.74 4.33 11.00
CA TRP A 97 6.50 3.48 12.16
C TRP A 97 7.42 2.26 12.20
N ALA A 98 7.56 1.52 11.09
CA ALA A 98 8.46 0.36 11.05
C ALA A 98 9.94 0.71 11.20
N ARG A 99 10.36 1.91 10.79
CA ARG A 99 11.74 2.40 11.02
C ARG A 99 11.96 2.75 12.49
N CYS A 100 10.99 3.39 13.14
CA CYS A 100 11.02 3.67 14.57
C CYS A 100 11.01 2.38 15.41
N ASP A 101 10.47 1.30 14.87
CA ASP A 101 10.36 0.03 15.59
C ASP A 101 11.67 -0.74 15.72
N ARG A 102 12.55 -0.59 14.71
CA ARG A 102 13.84 -1.29 14.66
C ARG A 102 14.76 -0.91 15.82
N THR A 103 14.52 0.22 16.50
CA THR A 103 15.32 0.68 17.64
C THR A 103 14.95 0.02 18.98
N ASP A 104 13.82 -0.70 19.10
CA ASP A 104 13.36 -1.34 20.35
C ASP A 104 13.06 -2.84 20.17
N VAL A 105 14.10 -3.65 19.92
CA VAL A 105 13.98 -5.08 19.56
C VAL A 105 13.51 -5.97 20.73
N GLU A 106 13.72 -5.60 21.99
CA GLU A 106 13.59 -6.55 23.12
C GLU A 106 12.15 -6.78 23.62
N THR A 107 11.23 -5.82 23.42
CA THR A 107 9.83 -5.90 23.89
C THR A 107 8.82 -6.12 22.75
N SER A 108 9.26 -6.15 21.50
CA SER A 108 8.43 -5.86 20.32
C SER A 108 7.57 -7.04 19.78
N TYR A 109 8.01 -8.28 19.96
CA TYR A 109 7.62 -9.41 19.09
C TYR A 109 6.22 -10.02 19.31
N ARG A 110 5.58 -9.91 20.48
CA ARG A 110 4.32 -10.65 20.76
C ARG A 110 3.03 -9.93 20.36
N TYR A 111 3.10 -8.62 20.07
CA TYR A 111 1.90 -7.79 19.87
C TYR A 111 1.90 -7.00 18.54
N LYS A 112 3.06 -6.83 17.89
CA LYS A 112 3.17 -5.95 16.71
C LYS A 112 2.79 -6.56 15.37
N ILE A 113 3.06 -7.86 15.11
CA ILE A 113 2.60 -8.48 13.86
C ILE A 113 1.06 -8.48 13.77
N VAL A 114 0.40 -8.63 14.92
CA VAL A 114 -1.05 -8.54 15.05
C VAL A 114 -1.50 -7.09 14.91
N PHE A 115 -0.78 -6.12 15.47
CA PHE A 115 -1.12 -4.70 15.42
C PHE A 115 -0.90 -4.06 14.03
N ASP A 116 0.13 -4.45 13.29
CA ASP A 116 0.38 -4.00 11.92
C ASP A 116 -0.65 -4.62 10.97
N PHE A 117 -0.97 -5.91 11.14
CA PHE A 117 -2.03 -6.58 10.38
C PHE A 117 -3.42 -6.00 10.72
N PHE A 118 -3.69 -5.69 11.99
CA PHE A 118 -4.94 -5.02 12.40
C PHE A 118 -5.00 -3.57 11.95
N SER A 119 -3.91 -2.80 11.98
CA SER A 119 -3.86 -1.43 11.45
C SER A 119 -4.06 -1.43 9.94
N PHE A 120 -3.46 -2.39 9.24
CA PHE A 120 -3.68 -2.60 7.82
C PHE A 120 -5.15 -2.98 7.53
N LEU A 121 -5.75 -3.90 8.29
CA LEU A 121 -7.18 -4.23 8.18
C LEU A 121 -8.11 -3.06 8.58
N PHE A 122 -7.72 -2.24 9.55
CA PHE A 122 -8.46 -1.03 9.95
C PHE A 122 -8.36 0.05 8.87
N SER A 123 -7.22 0.13 8.20
CA SER A 123 -6.99 0.97 7.02
C SER A 123 -7.84 0.48 5.83
N VAL A 124 -7.92 -0.83 5.58
CA VAL A 124 -8.81 -1.44 4.56
C VAL A 124 -10.29 -1.27 4.92
N SER A 125 -10.65 -1.38 6.20
CA SER A 125 -12.01 -1.12 6.71
C SER A 125 -12.42 0.34 6.50
N LYS A 126 -11.50 1.29 6.78
CA LYS A 126 -11.66 2.70 6.45
C LYS A 126 -11.66 2.96 4.95
N TYR A 127 -10.91 2.20 4.15
CA TYR A 127 -10.93 2.29 2.69
C TYR A 127 -12.32 1.92 2.15
N ARG A 128 -12.96 0.87 2.70
CA ARG A 128 -14.35 0.50 2.40
C ARG A 128 -15.36 1.53 2.92
N TYR A 129 -15.12 2.15 4.08
CA TYR A 129 -15.94 3.23 4.62
C TYR A 129 -15.78 4.55 3.84
N LEU A 130 -14.59 4.89 3.36
CA LEU A 130 -14.30 6.05 2.50
C LEU A 130 -14.92 5.88 1.11
N LEU A 131 -14.90 4.66 0.55
CA LEU A 131 -15.63 4.34 -0.68
C LEU A 131 -17.16 4.39 -0.51
N GLY A 132 -17.68 4.10 0.68
CA GLY A 132 -19.12 4.08 0.97
C GLY A 132 -19.72 5.39 1.50
N ASN A 133 -18.90 6.31 2.00
CA ASN A 133 -19.35 7.49 2.76
C ASN A 133 -18.58 8.77 2.42
N LEU A 134 -17.88 8.86 1.30
CA LEU A 134 -17.34 10.15 0.85
C LEU A 134 -18.53 11.06 0.46
N PRO A 135 -18.86 12.11 1.25
CA PRO A 135 -19.67 13.16 0.70
C PRO A 135 -18.78 13.88 -0.30
N THR A 136 -19.34 14.18 -1.45
CA THR A 136 -18.86 15.04 -2.53
C THR A 136 -18.34 16.44 -2.09
N LEU A 137 -18.19 16.72 -0.79
CA LEU A 137 -17.81 18.02 -0.23
C LEU A 137 -16.28 18.27 -0.19
N PHE A 138 -15.43 17.27 0.02
CA PHE A 138 -13.96 17.50 0.05
C PHE A 138 -13.34 17.62 -1.35
N PHE A 139 -14.10 17.24 -2.39
CA PHE A 139 -13.66 17.22 -3.79
C PHE A 139 -13.70 18.58 -4.49
N TYR A 140 -14.41 19.58 -3.94
CA TYR A 140 -14.48 20.92 -4.53
C TYR A 140 -13.30 21.83 -4.15
N ASP A 141 -12.60 21.57 -3.05
CA ASP A 141 -11.56 22.49 -2.55
C ASP A 141 -10.18 22.31 -3.21
N PHE A 142 -9.93 21.18 -3.88
CA PHE A 142 -8.65 20.88 -4.55
C PHE A 142 -8.66 21.11 -6.06
N LYS A 143 -9.73 21.71 -6.60
CA LYS A 143 -9.82 22.17 -7.98
C LYS A 143 -9.79 23.70 -8.00
N LEU A 144 -8.66 24.26 -7.56
CA LEU A 144 -8.27 25.66 -7.68
C LEU A 144 -7.15 25.78 -8.70
#